data_AF-A0A316UI61-F1
#
_entry.id   AF-A0A316UI61-F1
#
_cell.length_a   1.000
_cell.length_b   1.000
_cell.length_c   1.000
_cell.angle_alpha   90.00
_cell.angle_beta   90.00
_cell.angle_gamma   90.00
#
_symmetry.space_group_name_H-M   'P 1'
#
loop_
_entity.id
_entity.type
_entity.pdbx_description
1 polymer ?
#
loop_
_entity_poly.entity_id
_entity_poly.type
_entity_poly.pdbx_seq_one_letter_code
_entity_poly.pdbx_strand_id
1 'polypeptide(L)'
;MLSSSSQASPVATKLNRRVPLPTLPPICDGPFYCLTVELATNAYQGFKNLWCVASGHSDDDAKQWRTYFFNGKQHAVEISDKARRAEEKLSRWTGNCAGQVRMTCSEMYPGGLTVQGEGLVDFAFSQKGGLSHMHTLDKQIAGLSSDRQILDAATGDMDTLITDIGFVDFILYCKDW
;
A
#
# COMPACT_ATOMS: atom_id res chain seq x y z
N MET A 1 37.55 -1.18 -9.94
CA MET A 1 36.58 -0.79 -8.89
C MET A 1 35.63 0.22 -9.52
N LEU A 2 34.42 -0.19 -9.89
CA LEU A 2 33.39 0.71 -10.43
C LEU A 2 32.41 0.99 -9.28
N SER A 3 32.47 2.21 -8.76
CA SER A 3 31.50 2.72 -7.79
C SER A 3 30.24 3.13 -8.55
N SER A 4 29.17 2.34 -8.44
CA SER A 4 27.85 2.72 -8.96
C SER A 4 27.15 3.58 -7.91
N SER A 5 27.21 4.89 -8.06
CA SER A 5 26.35 5.83 -7.36
C SER A 5 24.91 5.67 -7.89
N SER A 6 24.01 5.14 -7.07
CA SER A 6 22.58 5.16 -7.35
C SER A 6 22.06 6.60 -7.27
N GLN A 7 21.98 7.25 -8.43
CA GLN A 7 21.24 8.51 -8.55
C GLN A 7 19.75 8.19 -8.39
N ALA A 8 19.17 8.64 -7.27
CA ALA A 8 17.73 8.66 -7.11
C ALA A 8 17.09 9.46 -8.26
N SER A 9 16.07 8.87 -8.90
CA SER A 9 15.40 9.46 -10.05
C SER A 9 14.76 10.81 -9.68
N PRO A 10 14.85 11.86 -10.52
CA PRO A 10 14.30 13.19 -10.23
C PRO A 10 12.79 13.24 -9.98
N VAL A 11 12.06 12.17 -10.32
CA VAL A 11 10.63 11.98 -10.01
C VAL A 11 10.40 11.74 -8.50
N ALA A 12 11.30 11.00 -7.85
CA ALA A 12 11.24 10.77 -6.40
C ALA A 12 11.35 12.07 -5.59
N THR A 13 11.98 13.11 -6.16
CA THR A 13 12.13 14.42 -5.53
C THR A 13 10.88 15.29 -5.61
N LYS A 14 9.95 15.04 -6.56
CA LYS A 14 8.70 15.80 -6.70
C LYS A 14 7.56 15.24 -5.85
N LEU A 15 7.44 13.92 -5.69
CA LEU A 15 6.41 13.32 -4.83
C LEU A 15 6.69 13.54 -3.34
N ASN A 16 7.96 13.66 -2.94
CA ASN A 16 8.39 13.86 -1.55
C ASN A 16 7.96 15.20 -0.92
N ARG A 17 7.33 16.12 -1.66
CA ARG A 17 7.16 17.51 -1.19
C ARG A 17 5.79 17.84 -0.58
N ARG A 18 4.80 16.94 -0.61
CA ARG A 18 3.43 17.30 -0.18
C ARG A 18 2.80 16.45 0.92
N VAL A 19 3.21 15.19 1.12
CA VAL A 19 2.63 14.36 2.18
C VAL A 19 3.67 14.17 3.29
N PRO A 20 3.44 14.71 4.50
CA PRO A 20 4.26 14.36 5.66
C PRO A 20 4.18 12.85 5.85
N LEU A 21 5.32 12.18 5.90
CA LEU A 21 5.32 10.75 6.22
C LEU A 21 4.71 10.58 7.61
N PRO A 22 3.71 9.71 7.79
CA PRO A 22 3.15 9.47 9.10
C PRO A 22 4.25 8.95 10.03
N THR A 23 4.13 9.31 11.30
CA THR A 23 4.96 8.65 12.32
C THR A 23 4.47 7.21 12.43
N LEU A 24 5.26 6.25 11.96
CA LEU A 24 4.88 4.85 12.03
C LEU A 24 4.92 4.36 13.50
N PRO A 25 3.96 3.51 13.91
CA PRO A 25 3.98 2.95 15.26
C PRO A 25 5.21 2.06 15.46
N PRO A 26 5.82 2.04 16.67
CA PRO A 26 7.01 1.21 16.96
C PRO A 26 6.81 -0.30 16.74
N ILE A 27 5.56 -0.76 16.67
CA ILE A 27 5.24 -2.17 16.38
C ILE A 27 5.70 -2.60 14.98
N CYS A 28 5.84 -1.65 14.05
CA CYS A 28 6.29 -1.88 12.68
C CYS A 28 7.79 -2.16 12.57
N ASP A 29 8.58 -1.79 13.59
CA ASP A 29 9.99 -2.19 13.71
C ASP A 29 10.15 -3.65 14.21
N GLY A 30 9.03 -4.32 14.48
CA GLY A 30 8.96 -5.67 15.03
C GLY A 30 8.66 -6.77 14.00
N PRO A 31 8.11 -7.92 14.42
CA PRO A 31 7.82 -9.05 13.54
C PRO A 31 6.52 -8.88 12.72
N PHE A 32 6.00 -7.66 12.60
CA PHE A 32 4.72 -7.38 11.96
C PHE A 32 4.92 -6.83 10.56
N TYR A 33 3.98 -7.11 9.66
CA TYR A 33 3.85 -6.38 8.41
C TYR A 33 2.88 -5.22 8.64
N CYS A 34 3.29 -3.99 8.33
CA CYS A 34 2.43 -2.82 8.49
C CYS A 34 1.94 -2.26 7.16
N LEU A 35 0.65 -1.96 7.14
CA LEU A 35 0.00 -1.22 6.06
C LEU A 35 -0.69 0.00 6.64
N THR A 36 -0.11 1.16 6.41
CA THR A 36 -0.63 2.46 6.79
C THR A 36 -1.47 3.01 5.65
N VAL A 37 -2.69 3.42 5.95
CA VAL A 37 -3.62 4.01 4.99
C VAL A 37 -4.08 5.38 5.49
N GLU A 38 -4.26 6.29 4.55
CA GLU A 38 -4.87 7.58 4.83
C GLU A 38 -6.37 7.41 5.18
N LEU A 39 -6.78 8.05 6.27
CA LEU A 39 -8.17 8.17 6.70
C LEU A 39 -8.75 9.56 6.39
N ALA A 40 -7.91 10.56 6.13
CA ALA A 40 -8.34 11.91 5.84
C ALA A 40 -9.37 11.90 4.70
N THR A 41 -10.43 12.71 4.83
CA THR A 41 -11.57 12.78 3.88
C THR A 41 -12.37 11.49 3.68
N ASN A 42 -12.25 10.51 4.60
CA ASN A 42 -12.82 9.17 4.45
C ASN A 42 -12.23 8.41 3.25
N ALA A 43 -10.93 8.61 2.98
CA ALA A 43 -10.25 7.95 1.88
C ALA A 43 -10.33 6.42 2.00
N TYR A 44 -10.02 5.84 3.16
CA TYR A 44 -10.11 4.39 3.34
C TYR A 44 -11.55 3.87 3.36
N GLN A 45 -11.84 2.84 2.53
CA GLN A 45 -13.16 2.20 2.43
C GLN A 45 -13.20 0.76 2.92
N GLY A 46 -12.05 0.13 3.18
CA GLY A 46 -11.99 -1.26 3.64
C GLY A 46 -11.03 -2.15 2.86
N PHE A 47 -10.90 -3.39 3.33
CA PHE A 47 -10.19 -4.46 2.65
C PHE A 47 -11.13 -5.31 1.80
N LYS A 48 -10.60 -5.83 0.69
CA LYS A 48 -11.23 -6.88 -0.13
C LYS A 48 -10.24 -8.00 -0.38
N ASN A 49 -10.75 -9.22 -0.53
CA ASN A 49 -9.94 -10.40 -0.85
C ASN A 49 -8.70 -10.49 0.06
N LEU A 50 -8.86 -10.32 1.37
CA LEU A 50 -7.75 -10.32 2.34
C LEU A 50 -7.46 -11.75 2.80
N TRP A 51 -6.21 -12.19 2.69
CA TRP A 51 -5.72 -13.55 2.93
C TRP A 51 -4.91 -13.67 4.23
N CYS A 52 -5.20 -12.78 5.17
CA CYS A 52 -4.59 -12.67 6.49
C CYS A 52 -5.59 -11.96 7.41
N VAL A 53 -5.37 -12.04 8.71
CA VAL A 53 -6.15 -11.29 9.69
C VAL A 53 -5.27 -10.19 10.24
N ALA A 54 -5.79 -8.95 10.26
CA ALA A 54 -5.12 -7.86 10.96
C ALA A 54 -5.09 -8.20 12.45
N SER A 55 -3.90 -8.28 13.03
CA SER A 55 -3.72 -8.50 14.48
C SER A 55 -4.12 -7.28 15.31
N GLY A 56 -4.24 -6.12 14.67
CA GLY A 56 -4.77 -4.90 15.27
C GLY A 56 -4.56 -3.70 14.35
N HIS A 57 -4.83 -2.51 14.87
CA HIS A 57 -4.53 -1.24 14.22
C HIS A 57 -4.20 -0.15 15.25
N SER A 58 -3.53 0.90 14.79
CA SER A 58 -3.38 2.17 15.49
C SER A 58 -3.85 3.31 14.59
N ASP A 59 -4.40 4.36 15.21
CA ASP A 59 -4.72 5.61 14.52
C ASP A 59 -3.71 6.66 14.96
N ASP A 60 -3.06 7.30 13.99
CA ASP A 60 -1.93 8.21 14.20
C ASP A 60 -2.24 9.60 13.58
N ASP A 61 -1.44 10.60 13.96
CA ASP A 61 -1.55 12.02 13.56
C ASP A 61 -3.00 12.55 13.57
N ALA A 62 -3.61 12.61 14.75
CA ALA A 62 -4.99 13.07 14.93
C ALA A 62 -6.04 12.29 14.09
N LYS A 63 -5.80 10.98 13.88
CA LYS A 63 -6.65 10.06 13.09
C LYS A 63 -6.64 10.36 11.59
N GLN A 64 -5.60 11.02 11.10
CA GLN A 64 -5.38 11.16 9.66
C GLN A 64 -4.89 9.85 9.04
N TRP A 65 -4.22 9.00 9.83
CA TRP A 65 -3.65 7.75 9.37
C TRP A 65 -4.13 6.60 10.22
N ARG A 66 -4.25 5.43 9.60
CA ARG A 66 -4.44 4.16 10.31
C ARG A 66 -3.42 3.15 9.84
N THR A 67 -2.65 2.61 10.77
CA THR A 67 -1.73 1.52 10.50
C THR A 67 -2.35 0.21 10.93
N TYR A 68 -2.52 -0.71 9.98
CA TYR A 68 -2.90 -2.09 10.22
C TYR A 68 -1.64 -2.94 10.32
N PHE A 69 -1.53 -3.76 11.35
CA PHE A 69 -0.41 -4.69 11.51
C PHE A 69 -0.87 -6.14 11.42
N PHE A 70 -0.13 -6.94 10.65
CA PHE A 70 -0.42 -8.33 10.35
C PHE A 70 0.67 -9.24 10.91
N ASN A 71 0.29 -10.25 11.70
CA ASN A 71 1.21 -11.20 12.32
C ASN A 71 1.49 -12.44 11.43
N GLY A 72 1.90 -12.20 10.18
CA GLY A 72 2.17 -13.27 9.21
C GLY A 72 0.99 -14.20 8.92
N LYS A 73 1.27 -15.38 8.32
CA LYS A 73 0.21 -16.33 7.92
C LYS A 73 -0.55 -16.82 9.14
N GLN A 74 -1.73 -16.27 9.37
CA GLN A 74 -2.78 -17.02 10.04
C GLN A 74 -3.55 -17.78 8.96
N HIS A 75 -3.52 -19.10 9.12
CA HIS A 75 -4.23 -20.16 8.40
C HIS A 75 -5.28 -19.68 7.40
N ALA A 76 -5.20 -20.26 6.20
CA ALA A 76 -6.28 -20.32 5.23
C ALA A 76 -7.63 -20.34 5.96
N VAL A 77 -8.32 -19.19 5.98
CA VAL A 77 -9.77 -19.16 6.13
C VAL A 77 -10.25 -20.25 5.19
N GLU A 78 -11.05 -21.23 5.63
CA GLU A 78 -11.54 -22.28 4.73
C GLU A 78 -12.13 -21.61 3.48
N ILE A 79 -11.34 -21.64 2.41
CA ILE A 79 -11.60 -20.86 1.22
C ILE A 79 -12.66 -21.67 0.50
N SER A 80 -13.93 -21.24 0.62
CA SER A 80 -15.00 -21.81 -0.20
C SER A 80 -14.54 -21.90 -1.66
N ASP A 81 -14.96 -22.93 -2.40
CA ASP A 81 -14.55 -23.18 -3.79
C ASP A 81 -14.65 -21.95 -4.73
N LYS A 82 -15.45 -20.96 -4.35
CA LYS A 82 -15.60 -19.67 -5.04
C LYS A 82 -14.34 -18.79 -4.95
N ALA A 83 -13.64 -18.80 -3.82
CA ALA A 83 -12.40 -18.05 -3.65
C ALA A 83 -11.16 -18.84 -4.14
N ARG A 84 -11.25 -20.17 -4.30
CA ARG A 84 -10.28 -20.99 -5.06
C ARG A 84 -10.19 -20.59 -6.54
N ARG A 85 -11.29 -20.11 -7.15
CA ARG A 85 -11.24 -19.52 -8.51
C ARG A 85 -10.68 -18.10 -8.55
N ALA A 86 -10.69 -17.39 -7.42
CA ALA A 86 -9.99 -16.11 -7.29
C ALA A 86 -8.47 -16.31 -7.16
N GLU A 87 -8.01 -17.46 -6.63
CA GLU A 87 -6.59 -17.85 -6.64
C GLU A 87 -6.00 -17.84 -8.05
N GLU A 88 -6.74 -18.19 -9.10
CA GLU A 88 -6.16 -18.25 -10.45
C GLU A 88 -5.78 -16.86 -10.99
N LYS A 89 -6.48 -15.80 -10.57
CA LYS A 89 -6.15 -14.40 -10.88
C LYS A 89 -5.17 -13.77 -9.88
N LEU A 90 -5.16 -14.24 -8.62
CA LEU A 90 -4.25 -13.78 -7.56
C LEU A 90 -2.99 -14.66 -7.38
N SER A 91 -2.83 -15.74 -8.15
CA SER A 91 -1.70 -16.69 -8.03
C SER A 91 -0.34 -16.05 -8.29
N ARG A 92 -0.33 -14.86 -8.90
CA ARG A 92 0.89 -14.05 -9.05
C ARG A 92 1.40 -13.47 -7.73
N TRP A 93 0.57 -13.37 -6.68
CA TRP A 93 0.88 -12.65 -5.45
C TRP A 93 0.72 -13.52 -4.19
N THR A 94 1.36 -14.70 -4.17
CA THR A 94 1.35 -15.59 -2.99
C THR A 94 2.33 -15.07 -1.92
N GLY A 95 1.82 -14.30 -0.95
CA GLY A 95 2.58 -13.80 0.22
C GLY A 95 2.16 -14.42 1.56
N ASN A 96 2.83 -14.02 2.65
CA ASN A 96 2.38 -14.36 4.01
C ASN A 96 1.10 -13.62 4.40
N CYS A 97 0.86 -12.45 3.80
CA CYS A 97 -0.37 -11.69 3.92
C CYS A 97 -0.55 -10.92 2.62
N ALA A 98 -1.71 -11.06 1.99
CA ALA A 98 -2.01 -10.40 0.72
C ALA A 98 -3.48 -10.00 0.68
N GLY A 99 -3.79 -8.98 -0.10
CA GLY A 99 -5.17 -8.59 -0.35
C GLY A 99 -5.28 -7.30 -1.13
N GLN A 100 -6.45 -6.69 -1.06
CA GLN A 100 -6.73 -5.43 -1.74
C GLN A 100 -7.22 -4.40 -0.72
N VAL A 101 -6.72 -3.18 -0.85
CA VAL A 101 -7.26 -2.00 -0.16
C VAL A 101 -8.13 -1.21 -1.13
N ARG A 102 -9.31 -0.80 -0.68
CA ARG A 102 -10.13 0.15 -1.39
C ARG A 102 -9.97 1.55 -0.80
N MET A 103 -9.75 2.53 -1.67
CA MET A 103 -9.72 3.94 -1.29
C MET A 103 -10.67 4.76 -2.17
N THR A 104 -11.26 5.81 -1.61
CA THR A 104 -12.05 6.83 -2.31
C THR A 104 -11.28 8.14 -2.24
N CYS A 105 -10.70 8.55 -3.36
CA CYS A 105 -9.96 9.79 -3.46
C CYS A 105 -10.87 10.90 -3.96
N SER A 106 -10.78 12.07 -3.32
CA SER A 106 -11.51 13.27 -3.74
C SER A 106 -10.55 14.22 -4.43
N GLU A 107 -10.88 14.66 -5.63
CA GLU A 107 -10.11 15.64 -6.39
C GLU A 107 -10.93 16.93 -6.46
N MET A 108 -10.35 18.04 -6.02
CA MET A 108 -10.98 19.35 -6.05
C MET A 108 -10.54 20.11 -7.29
N TYR A 109 -11.46 20.33 -8.23
CA TYR A 109 -11.19 21.10 -9.44
C TYR A 109 -11.31 22.62 -9.19
N PRO A 110 -10.57 23.44 -9.96
CA PRO A 110 -10.78 24.88 -9.99
C PRO A 110 -12.26 25.20 -10.25
N GLY A 111 -12.90 25.92 -9.33
CA GLY A 111 -14.35 26.18 -9.36
C GLY A 111 -15.17 25.44 -8.30
N GLY A 112 -14.52 24.66 -7.43
CA GLY A 112 -15.17 24.05 -6.26
C GLY A 112 -15.93 22.76 -6.55
N LEU A 113 -15.73 22.17 -7.74
CA LEU A 113 -16.27 20.85 -8.06
C LEU A 113 -15.39 19.78 -7.42
N THR A 114 -15.97 18.92 -6.59
CA THR A 114 -15.30 17.75 -6.04
C THR A 114 -15.71 16.51 -6.83
N VAL A 115 -14.73 15.82 -7.42
CA VAL A 115 -14.96 14.52 -8.07
C VAL A 115 -14.40 13.44 -7.14
N GLN A 116 -15.21 12.42 -6.87
CA GLN A 116 -14.78 11.24 -6.12
C GLN A 116 -14.47 10.10 -7.06
N GLY A 117 -13.25 9.57 -6.98
CA GLY A 117 -12.84 8.33 -7.64
C GLY A 117 -12.63 7.22 -6.62
N GLU A 118 -13.06 6.01 -6.94
CA GLU A 118 -12.67 4.81 -6.18
C GLU A 118 -11.47 4.17 -6.85
N GLY A 119 -10.48 3.77 -6.04
CA GLY A 119 -9.36 2.95 -6.50
C GLY A 119 -9.11 1.74 -5.63
N LEU A 120 -8.41 0.77 -6.21
CA LEU A 120 -7.98 -0.48 -5.59
C LEU A 120 -6.47 -0.60 -5.65
N VAL A 121 -5.89 -0.97 -4.51
CA VAL A 121 -4.47 -1.29 -4.40
C VAL A 121 -4.34 -2.75 -3.98
N ASP A 122 -3.68 -3.54 -4.80
CA ASP A 122 -3.23 -4.88 -4.43
C ASP A 122 -1.97 -4.75 -3.56
N PHE A 123 -1.89 -5.51 -2.48
CA PHE A 123 -0.69 -5.60 -1.66
C PHE A 123 -0.40 -7.05 -1.28
N ALA A 124 0.87 -7.35 -1.07
CA ALA A 124 1.31 -8.64 -0.58
C ALA A 124 2.66 -8.52 0.13
N PHE A 125 2.74 -9.04 1.35
CA PHE A 125 3.95 -9.09 2.16
C PHE A 125 4.61 -10.46 2.09
N SER A 126 5.94 -10.47 2.07
CA SER A 126 6.75 -11.68 2.18
C SER A 126 6.31 -12.80 1.22
N GLN A 127 6.32 -12.49 -0.07
CA GLN A 127 6.20 -13.43 -1.18
C GLN A 127 7.39 -14.38 -1.26
N LYS A 128 7.29 -15.38 -2.14
CA LYS A 128 8.39 -16.31 -2.44
C LYS A 128 9.66 -15.54 -2.78
N GLY A 129 10.74 -15.78 -2.03
CA GLY A 129 11.99 -15.04 -2.14
C GLY A 129 12.14 -13.88 -1.13
N GLY A 130 11.14 -13.69 -0.26
CA GLY A 130 11.17 -12.65 0.78
C GLY A 130 10.77 -11.26 0.25
N LEU A 131 10.11 -11.17 -0.89
CA LEU A 131 9.74 -9.89 -1.50
C LEU A 131 8.42 -9.36 -0.96
N SER A 132 8.20 -8.04 -0.97
CA SER A 132 6.88 -7.45 -0.73
C SER A 132 6.48 -6.56 -1.90
N HIS A 133 5.17 -6.48 -2.14
CA HIS A 133 4.63 -5.93 -3.38
C HIS A 133 3.42 -5.05 -3.11
N MET A 134 3.31 -4.00 -3.89
CA MET A 134 2.14 -3.13 -3.96
C MET A 134 1.87 -2.79 -5.42
N HIS A 135 0.62 -2.83 -5.85
CA HIS A 135 0.25 -2.58 -7.24
C HIS A 135 -1.09 -1.84 -7.31
N THR A 136 -1.17 -0.86 -8.20
CA THR A 136 -2.42 -0.16 -8.51
C THR A 136 -2.39 0.38 -9.93
N LEU A 137 -3.56 0.40 -10.58
CA LEU A 137 -3.75 1.12 -11.84
C LEU A 137 -4.43 2.48 -11.63
N ASP A 138 -4.83 2.78 -10.39
CA ASP A 138 -5.58 3.97 -10.05
C ASP A 138 -4.66 5.17 -9.89
N LYS A 139 -4.80 6.11 -10.83
CA LYS A 139 -3.94 7.30 -10.90
C LYS A 139 -4.11 8.22 -9.70
N GLN A 140 -5.22 8.16 -8.98
CA GLN A 140 -5.44 9.00 -7.81
C GLN A 140 -4.78 8.46 -6.54
N ILE A 141 -4.27 7.23 -6.56
CA ILE A 141 -3.61 6.61 -5.41
C ILE A 141 -2.09 6.63 -5.61
N ALA A 142 -1.38 6.91 -4.53
CA ALA A 142 0.06 6.72 -4.41
C ALA A 142 0.38 5.76 -3.27
N GLY A 143 1.56 5.17 -3.36
CA GLY A 143 2.12 4.34 -2.31
C GLY A 143 3.58 4.70 -2.03
N LEU A 144 4.02 4.38 -0.82
CA LEU A 144 5.40 4.44 -0.40
C LEU A 144 5.73 3.19 0.41
N SER A 145 6.97 2.73 0.30
CA SER A 145 7.53 1.72 1.19
C SER A 145 8.59 2.29 2.13
N SER A 146 8.83 1.63 3.27
CA SER A 146 9.84 2.07 4.25
C SER A 146 11.28 2.08 3.71
N ASP A 147 11.57 1.33 2.64
CA ASP A 147 12.83 1.40 1.87
C ASP A 147 12.89 2.61 0.90
N ARG A 148 11.90 3.50 0.96
CA ARG A 148 11.75 4.74 0.19
C ARG A 148 11.47 4.53 -1.30
N GLN A 149 11.00 3.35 -1.71
CA GLN A 149 10.42 3.19 -3.04
C GLN A 149 9.02 3.80 -3.09
N ILE A 150 8.64 4.28 -4.28
CA ILE A 150 7.40 5.03 -4.51
C ILE A 150 6.57 4.30 -5.58
N LEU A 151 5.29 4.14 -5.30
CA LEU A 151 4.28 3.67 -6.25
C LEU A 151 3.48 4.88 -6.75
N ASP A 152 3.52 5.13 -8.05
CA ASP A 152 2.74 6.21 -8.69
C ASP A 152 2.30 5.79 -10.10
N ALA A 153 1.07 5.29 -10.18
CA ALA A 153 0.45 4.90 -11.46
C ALA A 153 0.05 6.10 -12.35
N ALA A 154 0.04 7.33 -11.83
CA ALA A 154 -0.41 8.50 -12.58
C ALA A 154 0.63 9.05 -13.53
N THR A 155 1.91 8.99 -13.13
CA THR A 155 3.01 9.42 -14.01
C THR A 155 3.32 8.40 -15.10
N GLY A 156 2.72 7.19 -15.01
CA GLY A 156 3.01 6.08 -15.89
C GLY A 156 4.38 5.45 -15.65
N ASP A 157 5.07 5.84 -14.57
CA ASP A 157 6.43 5.39 -14.29
C ASP A 157 6.46 4.03 -13.59
N MET A 158 5.58 3.80 -12.60
CA MET A 158 5.49 2.51 -11.89
C MET A 158 4.06 2.26 -11.37
N ASP A 159 3.36 1.30 -11.99
CA ASP A 159 2.08 0.74 -11.51
C ASP A 159 2.27 -0.38 -10.47
N THR A 160 3.51 -0.86 -10.33
CA THR A 160 3.92 -1.93 -9.44
C THR A 160 5.17 -1.49 -8.68
N LEU A 161 5.13 -1.58 -7.36
CA LEU A 161 6.25 -1.42 -6.44
C LEU A 161 6.62 -2.81 -5.90
N ILE A 162 7.90 -3.16 -6.02
CA ILE A 162 8.45 -4.44 -5.53
C ILE A 162 9.65 -4.14 -4.64
N THR A 163 9.58 -4.56 -3.38
CA THR A 163 10.68 -4.43 -2.43
C THR A 163 11.37 -5.77 -2.25
N ASP A 164 12.71 -5.74 -2.18
CA ASP A 164 13.54 -6.89 -1.86
C ASP A 164 13.56 -7.22 -0.36
N ILE A 165 12.89 -6.39 0.45
CA ILE A 165 12.74 -6.55 1.88
C ILE A 165 11.39 -7.19 2.21
N GLY A 166 11.44 -8.28 2.97
CA GLY A 166 10.24 -9.04 3.34
C GLY A 166 9.41 -8.38 4.42
N PHE A 167 10.05 -7.62 5.31
CA PHE A 167 9.41 -6.77 6.32
C PHE A 167 9.52 -5.33 5.85
N VAL A 168 8.53 -4.89 5.10
CA VAL A 168 8.43 -3.52 4.62
C VAL A 168 7.11 -2.94 5.10
N ASP A 169 7.14 -1.66 5.44
CA ASP A 169 5.93 -0.93 5.76
C ASP A 169 5.43 -0.25 4.50
N PHE A 170 4.16 -0.42 4.23
CA PHE A 170 3.50 0.21 3.10
C PHE A 170 2.64 1.36 3.58
N ILE A 171 2.71 2.49 2.90
CA ILE A 171 1.91 3.69 3.17
C ILE A 171 1.11 4.00 1.91
N LEU A 172 -0.20 4.14 2.04
CA LEU A 172 -1.14 4.44 0.95
C LEU A 172 -1.88 5.74 1.22
N TYR A 173 -2.00 6.59 0.20
CA TYR A 173 -2.68 7.88 0.31
C TYR A 173 -3.27 8.32 -1.04
N CYS A 174 -4.22 9.24 -0.97
CA CYS A 174 -4.80 9.90 -2.13
C CYS A 174 -3.92 11.08 -2.56
N LYS A 175 -3.72 11.24 -3.87
CA LYS A 175 -2.99 12.37 -4.41
C LYS A 175 -3.83 13.63 -4.38
N ASP A 176 -3.34 14.64 -3.67
CA ASP A 176 -3.79 16.03 -3.83
C ASP A 176 -3.06 16.65 -5.03
N TRP A 177 -3.78 16.79 -6.16
CA TRP A 177 -3.28 17.45 -7.36
C TRP A 177 -3.25 18.98 -7.20
#